data_AF-A0A9P0JGY1-F1
#
_entry.id   AF-A0A9P0JGY1-F1
#
_cell.length_a   1.000
_cell.length_b   1.000
_cell.length_c   1.000
_cell.angle_alpha   90.00
_cell.angle_beta   90.00
_cell.angle_gamma   90.00
#
_symmetry.space_group_name_H-M   'P 1'
#
loop_
_entity.id
_entity.type
_entity.pdbx_description
1 polymer ?
#
loop_
_entity_poly.entity_id
_entity_poly.type
_entity_poly.pdbx_seq_one_letter_code
_entity_poly.pdbx_strand_id
1 'polypeptide(L)'
;MAVSHFDEKSGIVPCRTEWGRWWQTVDELHIEVTLPANTKSRDVKVNVTNSSITCQISGKTLFSGNLFRKVRGDDTLWTLEDNGTLLNIVLSKADFSEKETVWEAIMKDGSFKADPITYIEMSKKMDLEKLQIKIL
;
A
#
# COMPACT_ATOMS: atom_id res chain seq x y z
N MET A 1 15.18 24.91 -14.08
CA MET A 1 15.47 24.50 -12.69
C MET A 1 14.22 23.85 -12.11
N ALA A 2 14.44 22.73 -11.41
CA ALA A 2 13.54 21.98 -10.53
C ALA A 2 12.22 21.44 -11.11
N VAL A 3 12.14 20.12 -11.30
CA VAL A 3 11.42 19.26 -10.36
C VAL A 3 12.23 17.96 -10.17
N SER A 4 12.99 17.94 -9.09
CA SER A 4 13.55 16.75 -8.45
C SER A 4 12.44 16.02 -7.72
N HIS A 5 12.15 14.76 -8.06
CA HIS A 5 11.57 13.67 -7.21
C HIS A 5 11.01 12.52 -8.07
N PHE A 6 11.75 11.97 -9.04
CA PHE A 6 11.20 10.85 -9.81
C PHE A 6 12.28 9.93 -10.38
N ASP A 7 13.10 9.32 -9.52
CA ASP A 7 13.73 8.02 -9.86
C ASP A 7 14.31 7.22 -8.67
N GLU A 8 13.72 7.34 -7.47
CA GLU A 8 13.97 6.37 -6.40
C GLU A 8 13.02 5.14 -6.51
N LYS A 9 12.06 5.18 -7.46
CA LYS A 9 11.07 4.12 -7.74
C LYS A 9 11.55 3.06 -8.75
N SER A 10 12.83 2.97 -9.09
CA SER A 10 13.36 1.95 -10.03
C SER A 10 13.16 0.50 -9.57
N GLY A 11 12.65 0.25 -8.36
CA GLY A 11 12.52 -1.11 -7.81
C GLY A 11 11.13 -1.56 -7.37
N ILE A 12 10.06 -0.76 -7.43
CA ILE A 12 8.76 -1.21 -6.91
C ILE A 12 8.03 -2.12 -7.91
N VAL A 13 7.28 -3.12 -7.41
CA VAL A 13 6.41 -3.98 -8.22
C VAL A 13 4.95 -3.63 -7.89
N PRO A 14 4.30 -2.74 -8.65
CA PRO A 14 2.95 -2.28 -8.32
C PRO A 14 1.86 -3.20 -8.90
N CYS A 15 0.89 -3.55 -8.06
CA CYS A 15 -0.39 -4.09 -8.50
C CYS A 15 -1.37 -2.94 -8.75
N ARG A 16 -1.90 -2.85 -9.98
CA ARG A 16 -2.84 -1.78 -10.38
C ARG A 16 -4.28 -2.16 -10.00
N THR A 17 -5.04 -1.17 -9.56
CA THR A 17 -6.46 -1.29 -9.22
C THR A 17 -7.26 -0.20 -9.94
N GLU A 18 -8.58 -0.24 -9.85
CA GLU A 18 -9.46 0.76 -10.48
C GLU A 18 -9.28 2.17 -9.91
N TRP A 19 -8.84 2.28 -8.66
CA TRP A 19 -8.67 3.55 -7.95
C TRP A 19 -7.21 3.99 -7.81
N GLY A 20 -6.25 3.18 -8.29
CA GLY A 20 -4.83 3.49 -8.16
C GLY A 20 -3.96 2.25 -8.25
N ARG A 21 -3.10 2.07 -7.24
CA ARG A 21 -2.19 0.92 -7.17
C ARG A 21 -1.78 0.64 -5.73
N TRP A 22 -1.26 -0.54 -5.50
CA TRP A 22 -0.61 -0.88 -4.26
C TRP A 22 0.65 -1.69 -4.51
N TRP A 23 1.57 -1.65 -3.56
CA TRP A 23 2.82 -2.40 -3.59
C TRP A 23 3.26 -2.67 -2.16
N GLN A 24 4.33 -3.43 -1.98
CA GLN A 24 4.78 -3.83 -0.66
C GLN A 24 6.30 -3.98 -0.59
N THR A 25 6.79 -3.81 0.63
CA THR A 25 8.15 -4.13 1.08
C THR A 25 8.09 -5.27 2.10
N VAL A 26 9.22 -5.62 2.72
CA VAL A 26 9.25 -6.63 3.79
C VAL A 26 8.32 -6.26 4.94
N ASP A 27 8.32 -4.98 5.34
CA ASP A 27 7.65 -4.52 6.55
C ASP A 27 6.39 -3.70 6.28
N GLU A 28 6.18 -3.22 5.05
CA GLU A 28 5.11 -2.27 4.76
C GLU A 28 4.26 -2.67 3.55
N LEU A 29 3.01 -2.24 3.59
CA LEU A 29 2.09 -2.21 2.46
C LEU A 29 1.80 -0.75 2.11
N HIS A 30 2.05 -0.39 0.86
CA HIS A 30 1.84 0.96 0.33
C HIS A 30 0.62 0.94 -0.59
N ILE A 31 -0.35 1.81 -0.32
CA ILE A 31 -1.60 1.95 -1.07
C ILE A 31 -1.67 3.38 -1.61
N GLU A 32 -1.58 3.51 -2.92
CA GLU A 32 -1.60 4.78 -3.64
C GLU A 32 -2.92 4.95 -4.39
N VAL A 33 -3.73 5.92 -3.98
CA VAL A 33 -5.04 6.24 -4.54
C VAL A 33 -4.94 7.51 -5.38
N THR A 34 -5.36 7.42 -6.64
CA THR A 34 -5.50 8.60 -7.51
C THR A 34 -6.79 9.33 -7.17
N LEU A 35 -6.67 10.62 -6.85
CA LEU A 35 -7.78 11.46 -6.42
C LEU A 35 -8.11 12.55 -7.44
N PRO A 36 -9.36 13.04 -7.47
CA PRO A 36 -9.71 14.24 -8.22
C PRO A 36 -8.90 15.45 -7.77
N ALA A 37 -8.66 16.37 -8.70
CA ALA A 37 -7.99 17.64 -8.39
C ALA A 37 -8.71 18.41 -7.28
N ASN A 38 -7.93 19.09 -6.44
CA ASN A 38 -8.38 19.88 -5.30
C ASN A 38 -9.01 19.08 -4.14
N THR A 39 -8.77 17.77 -4.05
CA THR A 39 -9.13 17.02 -2.83
C THR A 39 -8.34 17.58 -1.65
N LYS A 40 -9.01 17.87 -0.53
CA LYS A 40 -8.35 18.36 0.69
C LYS A 40 -8.29 17.27 1.73
N SER A 41 -7.36 17.40 2.69
CA SER A 41 -7.22 16.46 3.81
C SER A 41 -8.54 16.21 4.56
N ARG A 42 -9.38 17.25 4.75
CA ARG A 42 -10.70 17.13 5.39
C ARG A 42 -11.70 16.24 4.63
N ASP A 43 -11.49 16.05 3.34
CA ASP A 43 -12.34 15.23 2.48
C ASP A 43 -11.91 13.76 2.52
N VAL A 44 -10.72 13.47 3.06
CA VAL A 44 -10.16 12.12 3.17
C VAL A 44 -10.38 11.58 4.57
N LYS A 45 -10.94 10.37 4.66
CA LYS A 45 -11.07 9.63 5.91
C LYS A 45 -10.56 8.21 5.73
N VAL A 46 -9.40 7.93 6.32
CA VAL A 46 -8.79 6.59 6.36
C VAL A 46 -8.87 6.10 7.80
N ASN A 47 -9.59 5.01 8.03
CA ASN A 47 -9.64 4.34 9.33
C ASN A 47 -9.04 2.94 9.17
N VAL A 48 -8.04 2.63 9.98
CA VAL A 48 -7.37 1.33 9.98
C VAL A 48 -7.43 0.74 11.37
N THR A 49 -7.75 -0.54 11.43
CA THR A 49 -7.58 -1.38 12.61
C THR A 49 -6.52 -2.43 12.30
N ASN A 50 -6.14 -3.24 13.29
CA ASN A 50 -5.16 -4.32 13.07
C ASN A 50 -5.59 -5.35 12.02
N SER A 51 -6.86 -5.39 11.61
CA SER A 51 -7.38 -6.39 10.66
C SER A 51 -8.33 -5.83 9.61
N SER A 52 -8.56 -4.52 9.56
CA SER A 52 -9.49 -3.91 8.59
C SER A 52 -9.05 -2.52 8.21
N ILE A 53 -9.48 -2.10 7.02
CA ILE A 53 -9.28 -0.74 6.51
C ILE A 53 -10.58 -0.25 5.88
N THR A 54 -10.85 1.03 6.07
CA THR A 54 -11.91 1.78 5.38
C THR A 54 -11.32 3.09 4.87
N CYS A 55 -11.37 3.29 3.56
CA CYS A 55 -10.98 4.53 2.90
C CYS A 55 -12.21 5.22 2.32
N GLN A 56 -12.45 6.47 2.71
CA GLN A 56 -13.53 7.30 2.22
C GLN A 56 -13.00 8.62 1.70
N ILE A 57 -13.52 9.07 0.55
CA ILE A 57 -13.18 10.32 -0.11
C ILE A 57 -14.47 11.11 -0.32
N SER A 58 -14.53 12.34 0.20
CA SER A 58 -15.69 13.24 0.14
C SER A 58 -16.99 12.57 0.58
N GLY A 59 -16.92 11.74 1.62
CA GLY A 59 -18.06 10.99 2.18
C GLY A 59 -18.47 9.71 1.43
N LYS A 60 -17.80 9.37 0.31
CA LYS A 60 -18.04 8.12 -0.42
C LYS A 60 -16.98 7.09 -0.05
N THR A 61 -17.39 5.87 0.29
CA THR A 61 -16.47 4.76 0.54
C THR A 61 -15.86 4.30 -0.77
N LEU A 62 -14.52 4.41 -0.87
CA LEU A 62 -13.76 3.95 -2.02
C LEU A 62 -13.50 2.45 -1.93
N PHE A 63 -13.02 2.00 -0.77
CA PHE A 63 -12.90 0.59 -0.43
C PHE A 63 -13.00 0.41 1.09
N SER A 64 -13.53 -0.75 1.50
CA SER A 64 -13.62 -1.13 2.90
C SER A 64 -13.64 -2.66 3.01
N GLY A 65 -12.92 -3.21 3.98
CA GLY A 65 -12.89 -4.66 4.16
C GLY A 65 -11.92 -5.12 5.23
N ASN A 66 -11.89 -6.44 5.42
CA ASN A 66 -10.90 -7.10 6.26
C ASN A 66 -9.61 -7.27 5.47
N LEU A 67 -8.50 -6.82 6.06
CA LEU A 67 -7.17 -6.94 5.51
C LEU A 67 -6.76 -8.41 5.36
N PHE A 68 -5.94 -8.70 4.35
CA PHE A 68 -5.43 -10.04 4.08
C PHE A 68 -4.67 -10.62 5.28
N ARG A 69 -3.85 -9.81 5.95
CA ARG A 69 -3.13 -10.14 7.20
C ARG A 69 -3.16 -8.98 8.18
N LYS A 70 -2.62 -9.21 9.38
CA LYS A 70 -2.61 -8.20 10.43
C LYS A 70 -1.59 -7.10 10.14
N VAL A 71 -1.97 -5.88 10.49
CA VAL A 71 -1.12 -4.69 10.47
C VAL A 71 -1.05 -4.08 11.87
N ARG A 72 -0.07 -3.22 12.11
CA ARG A 72 -0.06 -2.33 13.27
C ARG A 72 -0.94 -1.13 12.93
N GLY A 73 -2.22 -1.23 13.23
CA GLY A 73 -3.21 -0.21 12.85
C GLY A 73 -2.86 1.16 13.41
N ASP A 74 -2.37 1.20 14.65
CA ASP A 74 -1.94 2.44 15.34
C ASP A 74 -0.74 3.12 14.68
N ASP A 75 0.09 2.38 13.93
CA ASP A 75 1.25 2.90 13.20
C ASP A 75 0.90 3.32 11.77
N THR A 76 -0.39 3.27 11.38
CA THR A 76 -0.81 3.63 10.04
C THR A 76 -0.56 5.12 9.77
N LEU A 77 0.11 5.40 8.67
CA LEU A 77 0.34 6.75 8.18
C LEU A 77 -0.37 6.93 6.84
N TRP A 78 -0.92 8.12 6.61
CA TRP A 78 -1.39 8.51 5.29
C TRP A 78 -1.02 9.96 5.00
N THR A 79 -0.68 10.22 3.74
CA THR A 79 -0.26 11.51 3.23
C THR A 79 -1.08 11.87 2.00
N LEU A 80 -1.31 13.17 1.83
CA LEU A 80 -1.93 13.72 0.64
C LEU A 80 -0.84 14.47 -0.14
N GLU A 81 -0.45 13.89 -1.27
CA GLU A 81 0.64 14.31 -2.14
C GLU A 81 0.11 14.95 -3.42
N ASP A 82 1.01 15.46 -4.26
CA ASP A 82 0.71 16.03 -5.57
C ASP A 82 -0.45 17.04 -5.57
N ASN A 83 -0.40 18.00 -4.65
CA ASN A 83 -1.43 19.03 -4.46
C ASN A 83 -2.86 18.48 -4.32
N GLY A 84 -3.02 17.32 -3.67
CA GLY A 84 -4.33 16.72 -3.43
C GLY A 84 -4.79 15.73 -4.48
N THR A 85 -3.89 15.24 -5.34
CA THR A 85 -4.23 14.28 -6.41
C THR A 85 -3.74 12.86 -6.12
N LEU A 86 -2.89 12.67 -5.11
CA LEU A 86 -2.39 11.37 -4.70
C LEU A 86 -2.58 11.19 -3.20
N LEU A 87 -3.34 10.18 -2.78
CA LEU A 87 -3.38 9.74 -1.39
C LEU A 87 -2.51 8.50 -1.24
N ASN A 88 -1.48 8.60 -0.41
CA ASN A 88 -0.58 7.51 -0.10
C ASN A 88 -0.87 7.01 1.33
N ILE A 89 -1.17 5.73 1.48
CA ILE A 89 -1.48 5.09 2.77
C ILE A 89 -0.43 4.00 2.99
N VAL A 90 0.26 4.07 4.12
CA VAL A 90 1.31 3.14 4.51
C VAL A 90 0.85 2.34 5.72
N LEU A 91 0.75 1.01 5.56
CA LEU A 91 0.39 0.09 6.63
C LEU A 91 1.62 -0.73 7.03
N SER A 92 2.00 -0.69 8.30
CA SER A 92 3.07 -1.53 8.84
C SER A 92 2.57 -2.94 9.10
N LYS A 93 3.16 -3.95 8.47
CA LYS A 93 2.84 -5.36 8.66
C LYS A 93 3.16 -5.78 10.10
N ALA A 94 2.21 -6.42 10.78
CA ALA A 94 2.40 -6.89 12.15
C ALA A 94 3.17 -8.22 12.20
N ASP A 95 3.06 -9.02 11.15
CA ASP A 95 3.61 -10.37 11.10
C ASP A 95 5.01 -10.36 10.45
N PHE A 96 6.07 -10.34 11.27
CA PHE A 96 7.44 -10.61 10.81
C PHE A 96 7.70 -12.13 10.92
N SER A 97 7.16 -12.89 9.97
CA SER A 97 7.40 -14.34 9.88
C SER A 97 8.33 -14.62 8.71
N GLU A 98 9.41 -15.37 8.91
CA GLU A 98 10.37 -15.68 7.85
C GLU A 98 9.74 -16.38 6.64
N LYS A 99 8.60 -17.08 6.83
CA LYS A 99 8.12 -18.07 5.87
C LYS A 99 7.19 -17.53 4.78
N GLU A 100 6.42 -16.47 4.97
CA GLU A 100 5.51 -15.96 3.93
C GLU A 100 4.87 -14.60 4.33
N THR A 101 5.53 -13.50 3.91
CA THR A 101 5.11 -12.12 4.22
C THR A 101 4.62 -11.34 3.00
N VAL A 102 4.57 -12.00 1.84
CA VAL A 102 4.07 -11.41 0.60
C VAL A 102 2.56 -11.45 0.62
N TRP A 103 1.94 -10.28 0.56
CA TRP A 103 0.50 -10.16 0.40
C TRP A 103 0.14 -10.45 -1.04
N GLU A 104 -0.80 -11.36 -1.29
CA GLU A 104 -1.31 -11.60 -2.65
C GLU A 104 -2.46 -10.64 -3.00
N ALA A 105 -3.12 -10.07 -2.00
CA ALA A 105 -4.24 -9.15 -2.12
C ALA A 105 -4.23 -8.17 -0.94
N ILE A 106 -4.93 -7.05 -1.07
CA ILE A 106 -5.15 -6.13 0.07
C ILE A 106 -6.17 -6.74 1.04
N MET A 107 -7.22 -7.37 0.52
CA MET A 107 -8.34 -7.86 1.31
C MET A 107 -8.37 -9.39 1.42
N LYS A 108 -8.93 -9.89 2.52
CA LYS A 108 -9.04 -11.33 2.81
C LYS A 108 -10.00 -12.06 1.85
N ASP A 109 -10.96 -11.37 1.26
CA ASP A 109 -11.90 -11.92 0.29
C ASP A 109 -11.30 -12.05 -1.13
N GLY A 110 -10.04 -11.65 -1.32
CA GLY A 110 -9.36 -11.64 -2.61
C GLY A 110 -9.55 -10.34 -3.39
N SER A 111 -10.22 -9.33 -2.84
CA SER A 111 -10.30 -8.02 -3.49
C SER A 111 -8.92 -7.39 -3.61
N PHE A 112 -8.66 -6.81 -4.79
CA PHE A 112 -7.37 -6.20 -5.15
C PHE A 112 -6.21 -7.20 -5.18
N LYS A 113 -6.49 -8.45 -5.58
CA LYS A 113 -5.48 -9.50 -5.76
C LYS A 113 -4.55 -9.20 -6.94
N ALA A 114 -3.26 -9.37 -6.73
CA ALA A 114 -2.25 -9.33 -7.76
C ALA A 114 -2.41 -10.53 -8.71
N ASP A 115 -2.20 -10.30 -10.01
CA ASP A 115 -2.12 -11.39 -10.97
C ASP A 115 -0.87 -12.25 -10.69
N PRO A 116 -0.82 -13.50 -11.20
CA PRO A 116 0.28 -14.42 -10.91
C PRO A 116 1.67 -13.88 -11.27
N ILE A 117 1.80 -13.08 -12.33
CA ILE A 117 3.09 -12.55 -12.76
C ILE A 117 3.54 -11.47 -11.78
N THR A 118 2.66 -10.51 -11.48
CA THR A 118 2.93 -9.46 -10.48
C THR A 118 3.27 -10.06 -9.11
N TYR A 119 2.55 -11.11 -8.68
CA TYR A 119 2.85 -11.79 -7.41
C TYR A 119 4.24 -12.44 -7.39
N ILE A 120 4.63 -13.11 -8.48
CA ILE A 120 5.97 -13.71 -8.61
C ILE A 120 7.05 -12.63 -8.55
N GLU A 121 6.85 -11.50 -9.22
CA GLU A 121 7.78 -10.37 -9.19
C GLU A 121 7.88 -9.73 -7.80
N MET A 122 6.74 -9.52 -7.12
CA MET A 122 6.71 -9.05 -5.73
C MET A 122 7.47 -10.00 -4.80
N SER A 123 7.29 -11.31 -4.99
CA SER A 123 7.97 -12.33 -4.17
C SER A 123 9.48 -12.31 -4.40
N LYS A 124 9.94 -12.24 -5.66
CA LYS A 124 11.37 -12.12 -5.98
C LYS A 124 11.99 -10.86 -5.36
N LYS A 125 11.29 -9.73 -5.44
CA LYS A 125 11.73 -8.48 -4.81
C LYS A 125 11.82 -8.63 -3.29
N MET A 126 10.81 -9.23 -2.67
CA MET A 126 10.76 -9.49 -1.24
C MET A 126 11.97 -10.30 -0.76
N ASP A 127 12.32 -11.34 -1.50
CA ASP A 127 13.46 -12.19 -1.17
C ASP A 127 14.78 -11.42 -1.28
N LEU A 128 14.96 -10.61 -2.33
CA LEU A 128 16.14 -9.75 -2.46
C LEU A 128 16.27 -8.72 -1.33
N GLU A 129 15.16 -8.13 -0.90
CA GLU A 129 15.12 -7.16 0.19
C GLU A 129 15.44 -7.84 1.54
N LYS A 130 14.86 -9.01 1.82
CA LYS A 130 15.20 -9.83 2.99
C LYS A 130 16.69 -10.19 3.06
N LEU A 131 17.30 -10.53 1.92
CA LEU A 131 18.72 -10.84 1.85
C LEU A 131 19.59 -9.63 2.16
N GLN A 132 19.23 -8.44 1.67
CA GLN A 132 19.96 -7.20 1.95
C GLN A 132 19.89 -6.82 3.43
N ILE A 133 18.70 -6.95 4.05
CA ILE A 133 18.51 -6.67 5.48
C ILE A 133 19.36 -7.61 6.35
N LYS A 134 19.51 -8.89 5.99
CA LYS A 134 20.30 -9.88 6.74
C LYS A 134 21.83 -9.63 6.72
N ILE A 135 22.32 -8.80 5.80
CA ILE A 135 23.75 -8.52 5.62
C ILE A 135 24.18 -7.28 6.43
N LEU A 136 23.23 -6.48 6.92
CA LEU A 136 23.43 -5.33 7.80
C LEU A 136 23.44 -5.76 9.27
#